data_AF-A0A8H5AYT5-F1
#
_entry.id   AF-A0A8H5AYT5-F1
#
_cell.length_a   1.000
_cell.length_b   1.000
_cell.length_c   1.000
_cell.angle_alpha   90.00
_cell.angle_beta   90.00
_cell.angle_gamma   90.00
#
_symmetry.space_group_name_H-M   'P 1'
#
loop_
_entity.id
_entity.type
_entity.pdbx_description
1 polymer ?
#
loop_
_entity_poly.entity_id
_entity_poly.type
_entity_poly.pdbx_seq_one_letter_code
_entity_poly.pdbx_strand_id
1 'polypeptide(L)'
;MTRLVTEKPGHGKDVDWIPPGCALFPNALVDTGCNGGSLALITLRELTMLRFMNAVTDKPGWTDKVFNQEIVKKWEGEAVLEESAREEEMSEAMFDYCIKELQHRAANFDDSPRGGIQVLPGDVWKSDTAISEETRLSLLRCVRPLEDVPEHKRDWHPGSDGKVLDLVHPSLFPLIYGTSKILPVGTAATTLEDCVQRCGEGEATSTFPGWDMGPTHSTEFQWLPCEVDILGEKPRILTYINNLHPKHHPDLYTVVEDVIAAAIPLWERTLAPIQSDGGSRIPRRIPFTEAKYDPDPESESFCPDPEEGEAEDVFDARYDVWSQWCKDTRRVVLPEPGEFEPLAAPDPLSLKELCAGSPLQVIVKLANIELTPGKPEYEGGSWHNESICASAIYYYSCENISPSSLAFRQQSVVPKREELYYPQNHHEWVPELFGIDTETDSIQVLGSVDTREGRIITFPNILQHQVQPFKLEDPTKPGHRKIMALFLVDPHTSIISTADVPPQRLDWWAEEVPAKEGDVQDADALTKLPNELQQRIFSSVEDFPIDMVKAKELREKLMAERKSYVLDHQADFAATSISLCEH
;
A
#
# COMPACT_ATOMS: atom_id res chain seq x y z
N MET A 1 -8.41 27.35 -19.90
CA MET A 1 -8.93 28.06 -18.72
C MET A 1 -7.91 27.91 -17.61
N THR A 2 -7.52 29.00 -16.95
CA THR A 2 -6.60 28.94 -15.81
C THR A 2 -7.31 28.24 -14.64
N ARG A 3 -6.73 27.15 -14.14
CA ARG A 3 -7.27 26.47 -12.96
C ARG A 3 -7.03 27.35 -11.73
N LEU A 4 -8.02 27.39 -10.84
CA LEU A 4 -7.95 28.18 -9.61
C LEU A 4 -7.77 27.25 -8.41
N VAL A 5 -7.09 27.74 -7.38
CA VAL A 5 -7.01 27.10 -6.07
C VAL A 5 -8.42 27.07 -5.46
N THR A 6 -8.85 25.90 -4.99
CA THR A 6 -10.16 25.69 -4.40
C THR A 6 -10.03 25.42 -2.89
N GLU A 7 -11.14 25.54 -2.17
CA GLU A 7 -11.20 25.09 -0.79
C GLU A 7 -10.97 23.58 -0.70
N LYS A 8 -10.14 23.15 0.25
CA LYS A 8 -9.69 21.76 0.47
C LYS A 8 -9.51 21.51 1.97
N PRO A 9 -9.43 20.25 2.45
CA PRO A 9 -9.12 19.97 3.84
C PRO A 9 -7.79 20.62 4.25
N GLY A 10 -7.81 21.39 5.36
CA GLY A 10 -6.66 22.17 5.82
C GLY A 10 -6.40 23.47 5.04
N HIS A 11 -7.20 23.80 4.03
CA HIS A 11 -7.12 25.04 3.26
C HIS A 11 -8.52 25.57 2.90
N GLY A 12 -9.11 26.36 3.79
CA GLY A 12 -10.48 26.87 3.65
C GLY A 12 -11.57 25.90 4.14
N LYS A 13 -11.21 24.64 4.45
CA LYS A 13 -12.03 23.66 5.18
C LYS A 13 -11.25 23.08 6.35
N ASP A 14 -11.98 22.47 7.28
CA ASP A 14 -11.39 21.67 8.37
C ASP A 14 -10.60 20.47 7.79
N VAL A 15 -9.63 19.95 8.56
CA VAL A 15 -8.67 18.94 8.06
C VAL A 15 -9.32 17.58 7.79
N ASP A 16 -10.40 17.27 8.49
CA ASP A 16 -11.24 16.08 8.32
C ASP A 16 -12.40 16.28 7.34
N TRP A 17 -12.45 17.43 6.66
CA TRP A 17 -13.54 17.71 5.75
C TRP A 17 -13.58 16.70 4.60
N ILE A 18 -14.75 16.12 4.38
CA ILE A 18 -15.05 15.25 3.24
C ILE A 18 -16.16 15.92 2.41
N PRO A 19 -16.07 15.92 1.08
CA PRO A 19 -17.13 16.45 0.22
C PRO A 19 -18.51 15.83 0.55
N PRO A 20 -19.58 16.65 0.73
CA PRO A 20 -20.90 16.14 1.05
C PRO A 20 -21.41 15.11 0.04
N GLY A 21 -21.93 13.98 0.53
CA GLY A 21 -22.47 12.90 -0.31
C GLY A 21 -21.40 11.98 -0.92
N CYS A 22 -20.13 12.17 -0.58
CA CYS A 22 -19.05 11.26 -0.92
C CYS A 22 -18.67 10.41 0.29
N ALA A 23 -18.33 9.14 0.06
CA ALA A 23 -17.67 8.28 1.03
C ALA A 23 -16.26 7.99 0.49
N LEU A 24 -15.25 8.20 1.33
CA LEU A 24 -13.89 7.83 0.98
C LEU A 24 -13.79 6.30 0.90
N PHE A 25 -12.85 5.81 0.09
CA PHE A 25 -12.45 4.41 0.12
C PHE A 25 -11.97 4.04 1.52
N PRO A 26 -12.34 2.83 1.99
CA PRO A 26 -11.86 2.36 3.28
C PRO A 26 -10.33 2.29 3.28
N ASN A 27 -9.73 2.58 4.44
CA ASN A 27 -8.30 2.43 4.61
C ASN A 27 -7.97 1.95 6.02
N ALA A 28 -6.94 1.10 6.13
CA ALA A 28 -6.55 0.49 7.39
C ALA A 28 -5.84 1.46 8.37
N LEU A 29 -5.72 2.74 8.04
CA LEU A 29 -5.09 3.75 8.88
C LEU A 29 -6.12 4.60 9.65
N VAL A 30 -7.22 4.95 9.01
CA VAL A 30 -8.30 5.80 9.54
C VAL A 30 -9.42 4.96 10.16
N ASP A 31 -9.68 3.77 9.60
CA ASP A 31 -10.82 2.94 10.01
C ASP A 31 -10.48 1.87 11.06
N THR A 32 -9.31 1.93 11.72
CA THR A 32 -8.97 0.99 12.80
C THR A 32 -9.98 1.09 13.94
N GLY A 33 -10.66 -0.02 14.24
CA GLY A 33 -11.70 -0.07 15.27
C GLY A 33 -13.07 0.49 14.82
N CYS A 34 -13.19 0.97 13.59
CA CYS A 34 -14.45 1.25 12.92
C CYS A 34 -14.72 0.13 11.89
N ASN A 35 -15.96 -0.32 11.74
CA ASN A 35 -16.34 -1.41 10.84
C ASN A 35 -15.99 -1.18 9.34
N GLY A 36 -15.34 -0.06 8.97
CA GLY A 36 -14.94 0.28 7.61
C GLY A 36 -13.60 -0.33 7.15
N GLY A 37 -12.66 -0.61 8.06
CA GLY A 37 -11.29 -1.06 7.71
C GLY A 37 -10.99 -2.53 7.97
N SER A 38 -11.85 -3.21 8.74
CA SER A 38 -11.69 -4.62 9.08
C SER A 38 -12.29 -5.52 8.01
N LEU A 39 -11.54 -6.54 7.59
CA LEU A 39 -11.97 -7.50 6.59
C LEU A 39 -12.45 -8.79 7.26
N ALA A 40 -13.38 -9.50 6.62
CA ALA A 40 -13.78 -10.82 7.11
C ALA A 40 -12.58 -11.78 7.09
N LEU A 41 -12.55 -12.68 8.07
CA LEU A 41 -11.57 -13.76 8.14
C LEU A 41 -11.56 -14.64 6.87
N ILE A 42 -10.38 -15.15 6.53
CA ILE A 42 -10.14 -16.03 5.37
C ILE A 42 -9.58 -17.35 5.86
N THR A 43 -10.15 -18.48 5.46
CA THR A 43 -9.65 -19.78 5.92
C THR A 43 -8.21 -20.00 5.48
N LEU A 44 -7.39 -20.67 6.30
CA LEU A 44 -6.01 -21.02 5.98
C LEU A 44 -5.93 -21.79 4.66
N ARG A 45 -6.89 -22.67 4.41
CA ARG A 45 -7.02 -23.40 3.14
C ARG A 45 -7.23 -22.48 1.94
N GLU A 46 -8.11 -21.49 2.03
CA GLU A 46 -8.28 -20.52 0.94
C GLU A 46 -7.00 -19.68 0.73
N LEU A 47 -6.29 -19.32 1.81
CA LEU A 47 -4.98 -18.67 1.71
C LEU A 47 -3.94 -19.59 1.03
N THR A 48 -3.90 -20.87 1.36
CA THR A 48 -3.02 -21.86 0.71
C THR A 48 -3.31 -21.94 -0.79
N MET A 49 -4.59 -22.01 -1.18
CA MET A 49 -5.00 -22.01 -2.60
C MET A 49 -4.49 -20.77 -3.35
N LEU A 50 -4.67 -19.59 -2.74
CA LEU A 50 -4.21 -18.31 -3.32
C LEU A 50 -2.69 -18.22 -3.42
N ARG A 51 -1.97 -18.66 -2.37
CA ARG A 51 -0.49 -18.71 -2.36
C ARG A 51 0.03 -19.64 -3.46
N PHE A 52 -0.60 -20.80 -3.64
CA PHE A 52 -0.29 -21.72 -4.73
C PHE A 52 -0.54 -21.09 -6.11
N MET A 53 -1.71 -20.50 -6.35
CA MET A 53 -2.01 -19.83 -7.62
C MET A 53 -1.06 -18.65 -7.90
N ASN A 54 -0.69 -17.90 -6.87
CA ASN A 54 0.31 -16.83 -6.98
C ASN A 54 1.68 -17.38 -7.42
N ALA A 55 2.12 -18.51 -6.85
CA ALA A 55 3.37 -19.18 -7.24
C ALA A 55 3.31 -19.79 -8.65
N VAL A 56 2.16 -20.31 -9.09
CA VAL A 56 1.98 -20.82 -10.46
C VAL A 56 2.02 -19.69 -11.48
N THR A 57 1.31 -18.59 -11.22
CA THR A 57 1.27 -17.42 -12.12
C THR A 57 2.62 -16.69 -12.22
N ASP A 58 3.57 -17.00 -11.33
CA ASP A 58 4.94 -16.54 -11.42
C ASP A 58 5.80 -17.32 -12.42
N LYS A 59 5.36 -18.49 -12.87
CA LYS A 59 6.10 -19.33 -13.81
C LYS A 59 5.96 -18.78 -15.24
N PRO A 60 7.06 -18.69 -16.01
CA PRO A 60 6.98 -18.21 -17.39
C PRO A 60 6.03 -19.06 -18.24
N GLY A 61 5.14 -18.43 -19.00
CA GLY A 61 4.17 -19.11 -19.87
C GLY A 61 3.14 -19.96 -19.13
N TRP A 62 2.80 -19.61 -17.88
CA TRP A 62 1.80 -20.36 -17.09
C TRP A 62 0.43 -20.46 -17.78
N THR A 63 0.06 -19.45 -18.57
CA THR A 63 -1.22 -19.38 -19.31
C THR A 63 -1.40 -20.54 -20.28
N ASP A 64 -0.34 -20.96 -20.97
CA ASP A 64 -0.38 -22.12 -21.86
C ASP A 64 -0.19 -23.42 -21.08
N LYS A 65 0.71 -23.38 -20.08
CA LYS A 65 1.15 -24.57 -19.34
C LYS A 65 0.05 -25.17 -18.45
N VAL A 66 -0.91 -24.37 -17.98
CA VAL A 66 -2.04 -24.84 -17.16
C VAL A 66 -2.96 -25.83 -17.89
N PHE A 67 -2.91 -25.87 -19.22
CA PHE A 67 -3.66 -26.85 -20.03
C PHE A 67 -2.87 -28.13 -20.29
N ASN A 68 -1.58 -28.19 -19.93
CA ASN A 68 -0.74 -29.37 -20.12
C ASN A 68 -0.78 -30.27 -18.88
N GLN A 69 -1.38 -31.45 -19.02
CA GLN A 69 -1.53 -32.42 -17.93
C GLN A 69 -0.20 -32.89 -17.32
N GLU A 70 0.87 -33.01 -18.10
CA GLU A 70 2.19 -33.41 -17.56
C GLU A 70 2.78 -32.32 -16.67
N ILE A 71 2.56 -31.05 -17.03
CA ILE A 71 3.03 -29.91 -16.25
C ILE A 71 2.17 -29.73 -14.99
N VAL A 72 0.86 -29.87 -15.10
CA VAL A 72 -0.05 -29.82 -13.95
C VAL A 72 0.30 -30.91 -12.92
N LYS A 73 0.57 -32.14 -13.35
CA LYS A 73 1.05 -33.21 -12.45
C LYS A 73 2.37 -32.88 -11.75
N LYS A 74 3.25 -32.13 -12.42
CA LYS A 74 4.47 -31.65 -11.78
C LYS A 74 4.16 -30.59 -10.72
N TRP A 75 3.24 -29.68 -10.99
CA TRP A 75 2.80 -28.68 -10.01
C TRP A 75 2.08 -29.29 -8.81
N GLU A 76 1.34 -30.38 -9.02
CA GLU A 76 0.74 -31.17 -7.94
C GLU A 76 1.81 -31.68 -6.97
N GLY A 77 2.88 -32.28 -7.48
CA GLY A 77 4.01 -32.71 -6.66
C GLY A 77 4.79 -31.58 -5.99
N GLU A 78 4.76 -30.36 -6.53
CA GLU A 78 5.37 -29.17 -5.91
C GLU A 78 4.44 -28.51 -4.87
N ALA A 79 3.13 -28.75 -4.94
CA ALA A 79 2.13 -28.22 -4.02
C ALA A 79 2.09 -28.99 -2.69
N VAL A 80 2.56 -30.24 -2.68
CA VAL A 80 2.74 -31.04 -1.47
C VAL A 80 4.02 -30.59 -0.77
N LEU A 81 3.85 -29.75 0.25
CA LEU A 81 4.94 -29.36 1.14
C LEU A 81 5.13 -30.45 2.20
N GLU A 82 6.27 -31.13 2.18
CA GLU A 82 6.69 -31.98 3.31
C GLU A 82 6.80 -31.07 4.55
N GLU A 83 6.10 -31.41 5.64
CA GLU A 83 6.04 -30.68 6.93
C GLU A 83 5.01 -29.53 7.08
N SER A 84 4.05 -29.35 6.16
CA SER A 84 2.92 -28.42 6.39
C SER A 84 1.98 -28.89 7.53
N ALA A 85 1.46 -27.93 8.30
CA ALA A 85 0.37 -28.19 9.24
C ALA A 85 -0.88 -28.70 8.49
N ARG A 86 -1.70 -29.51 9.14
CA ARG A 86 -2.90 -30.15 8.52
C ARG A 86 -3.86 -29.12 7.91
N GLU A 87 -3.91 -27.96 8.52
CA GLU A 87 -4.77 -26.82 8.18
C GLU A 87 -4.30 -26.12 6.90
N GLU A 88 -3.01 -26.23 6.57
CA GLU A 88 -2.38 -25.63 5.39
C GLU A 88 -2.11 -26.65 4.27
N GLU A 89 -2.37 -27.93 4.51
CA GLU A 89 -2.18 -29.01 3.54
C GLU A 89 -3.13 -28.85 2.34
N MET A 90 -2.57 -28.97 1.13
CA MET A 90 -3.32 -28.88 -0.12
C MET A 90 -4.07 -30.19 -0.38
N SER A 91 -5.40 -30.19 -0.27
CA SER A 91 -6.23 -31.33 -0.64
C SER A 91 -6.35 -31.50 -2.17
N GLU A 92 -6.76 -32.69 -2.63
CA GLU A 92 -7.05 -32.95 -4.05
C GLU A 92 -8.15 -32.01 -4.57
N ALA A 93 -9.20 -31.76 -3.78
CA ALA A 93 -10.28 -30.85 -4.13
C ALA A 93 -9.81 -29.39 -4.26
N MET A 94 -8.94 -28.94 -3.35
CA MET A 94 -8.32 -27.61 -3.39
C MET A 94 -7.43 -27.45 -4.63
N PHE A 95 -6.61 -28.45 -4.93
CA PHE A 95 -5.75 -28.44 -6.10
C PHE A 95 -6.56 -28.39 -7.39
N ASP A 96 -7.57 -29.27 -7.54
CA ASP A 96 -8.46 -29.30 -8.70
C ASP A 96 -9.18 -27.96 -8.91
N TYR A 97 -9.67 -27.35 -7.82
CA TYR A 97 -10.28 -26.02 -7.86
C TYR A 97 -9.28 -24.98 -8.36
N CYS A 98 -8.06 -24.95 -7.81
CA CYS A 98 -7.01 -24.00 -8.24
C CYS A 98 -6.67 -24.14 -9.72
N ILE A 99 -6.55 -25.37 -10.23
CA ILE A 99 -6.25 -25.60 -11.64
C ILE A 99 -7.40 -25.12 -12.53
N LYS A 100 -8.66 -25.40 -12.17
CA LYS A 100 -9.82 -24.89 -12.92
C LYS A 100 -9.90 -23.36 -12.90
N GLU A 101 -9.62 -22.73 -11.76
CA GLU A 101 -9.55 -21.28 -11.65
C GLU A 101 -8.43 -20.68 -12.50
N LEU A 102 -7.23 -21.28 -12.47
CA LEU A 102 -6.10 -20.86 -13.31
C LEU A 102 -6.40 -21.04 -14.80
N GLN A 103 -7.07 -22.13 -15.21
CA GLN A 103 -7.50 -22.34 -16.60
C GLN A 103 -8.51 -21.28 -17.04
N HIS A 104 -9.48 -20.96 -16.18
CA HIS A 104 -10.44 -19.89 -16.44
C HIS A 104 -9.75 -18.53 -16.58
N ARG A 105 -8.81 -18.20 -15.69
CA ARG A 105 -8.03 -16.95 -15.77
C ARG A 105 -7.15 -16.90 -17.01
N ALA A 106 -6.49 -18.01 -17.37
CA ALA A 106 -5.67 -18.12 -18.57
C ALA A 106 -6.50 -17.92 -19.85
N ALA A 107 -7.70 -18.49 -19.92
CA ALA A 107 -8.59 -18.34 -21.06
C ALA A 107 -9.08 -16.90 -21.28
N ASN A 108 -9.16 -16.09 -20.21
CA ASN A 108 -9.56 -14.68 -20.26
C ASN A 108 -8.37 -13.71 -20.11
N PHE A 109 -7.14 -14.20 -20.20
CA PHE A 109 -5.95 -13.41 -19.90
C PHE A 109 -5.73 -12.26 -20.89
N ASP A 110 -6.06 -12.48 -22.17
CA ASP A 110 -5.95 -11.46 -23.22
C ASP A 110 -6.88 -10.26 -22.99
N ASP A 111 -8.00 -10.46 -22.28
CA ASP A 111 -8.94 -9.41 -21.89
C ASP A 111 -8.55 -8.72 -20.58
N SER A 112 -7.53 -9.24 -19.88
CA SER A 112 -7.09 -8.68 -18.61
C SER A 112 -6.42 -7.31 -18.82
N PRO A 113 -6.82 -6.27 -18.07
CA PRO A 113 -6.22 -4.96 -18.21
C PRO A 113 -4.71 -5.05 -17.97
N ARG A 114 -3.94 -4.68 -19.00
CA ARG A 114 -2.47 -4.62 -18.93
C ARG A 114 -1.84 -5.96 -18.50
N GLY A 115 -2.47 -7.10 -18.83
CA GLY A 115 -1.99 -8.43 -18.44
C GLY A 115 -1.90 -8.64 -16.93
N GLY A 116 -2.74 -7.94 -16.17
CA GLY A 116 -2.79 -8.05 -14.71
C GLY A 116 -3.43 -9.34 -14.22
N ILE A 117 -3.07 -9.78 -13.02
CA ILE A 117 -3.67 -10.93 -12.35
C ILE A 117 -3.87 -10.59 -10.87
N GLN A 118 -5.05 -10.84 -10.33
CA GLN A 118 -5.31 -10.81 -8.89
C GLN A 118 -4.62 -11.99 -8.21
N VAL A 119 -3.81 -11.78 -7.19
CA VAL A 119 -2.99 -12.86 -6.60
C VAL A 119 -3.19 -13.11 -5.11
N LEU A 120 -3.69 -12.12 -4.38
CA LEU A 120 -3.98 -12.25 -2.95
C LEU A 120 -5.36 -11.65 -2.64
N PRO A 121 -5.92 -11.95 -1.45
CA PRO A 121 -7.13 -11.31 -0.96
C PRO A 121 -6.98 -9.78 -0.85
N GLY A 122 -8.12 -9.08 -0.81
CA GLY A 122 -8.13 -7.61 -0.83
C GLY A 122 -7.60 -7.04 -2.15
N ASP A 123 -7.84 -7.74 -3.26
CA ASP A 123 -7.53 -7.27 -4.63
C ASP A 123 -6.12 -6.71 -4.84
N VAL A 124 -5.12 -7.50 -4.39
CA VAL A 124 -3.73 -7.30 -4.78
C VAL A 124 -3.54 -7.85 -6.19
N TRP A 125 -3.16 -6.97 -7.12
CA TRP A 125 -2.88 -7.32 -8.52
C TRP A 125 -1.40 -7.22 -8.80
N LYS A 126 -0.90 -8.09 -9.68
CA LYS A 126 0.44 -7.99 -10.27
C LYS A 126 0.37 -8.03 -11.79
N SER A 127 1.31 -7.37 -12.46
CA SER A 127 1.52 -7.52 -13.90
C SER A 127 3.00 -7.46 -14.24
N ASP A 128 3.43 -8.35 -15.13
CA ASP A 128 4.80 -8.39 -15.67
C ASP A 128 4.88 -7.76 -17.08
N THR A 129 3.74 -7.30 -17.62
CA THR A 129 3.64 -6.80 -19.01
C THR A 129 2.97 -5.42 -19.11
N ALA A 130 2.47 -4.88 -18.00
CA ALA A 130 1.76 -3.60 -17.98
C ALA A 130 2.63 -2.43 -18.46
N ILE A 131 3.92 -2.47 -18.13
CA ILE A 131 4.90 -1.45 -18.50
C ILE A 131 5.80 -2.02 -19.58
N SER A 132 5.88 -1.31 -20.71
CA SER A 132 6.69 -1.76 -21.85
C SER A 132 8.18 -1.70 -21.53
N GLU A 133 8.96 -2.54 -22.22
CA GLU A 133 10.42 -2.51 -22.12
C GLU A 133 10.99 -1.15 -22.56
N GLU A 134 10.34 -0.46 -23.52
CA GLU A 134 10.72 0.88 -23.93
C GLU A 134 10.55 1.91 -22.81
N THR A 135 9.43 1.86 -22.09
CA THR A 135 9.16 2.70 -20.92
C THR A 135 10.17 2.41 -19.80
N ARG A 136 10.49 1.12 -19.56
CA ARG A 136 11.49 0.72 -18.55
C ARG A 136 12.90 1.23 -18.87
N LEU A 137 13.35 1.04 -20.11
CA LEU A 137 14.67 1.54 -20.55
C LEU A 137 14.72 3.07 -20.55
N SER A 138 13.61 3.73 -20.87
CA SER A 138 13.49 5.18 -20.75
C SER A 138 13.54 5.64 -19.30
N LEU A 139 12.89 4.94 -18.38
CA LEU A 139 12.99 5.21 -16.95
C LEU A 139 14.44 5.10 -16.47
N LEU A 140 15.12 4.01 -16.79
CA LEU A 140 16.53 3.79 -16.44
C LEU A 140 17.43 4.93 -16.95
N ARG A 141 17.20 5.42 -18.17
CA ARG A 141 17.95 6.56 -18.73
C ARG A 141 17.64 7.86 -17.98
N CYS A 142 16.37 8.12 -17.67
CA CYS A 142 15.93 9.39 -17.08
C CYS A 142 16.27 9.52 -15.60
N VAL A 143 16.46 8.41 -14.87
CA VAL A 143 16.87 8.44 -13.46
C VAL A 143 18.38 8.58 -13.26
N ARG A 144 19.22 8.23 -14.25
CA ARG A 144 20.69 8.35 -14.14
C ARG A 144 21.19 9.70 -13.65
N PRO A 145 20.66 10.86 -14.12
CA PRO A 145 21.10 12.16 -13.61
C PRO A 145 20.82 12.38 -12.11
N LEU A 146 19.86 11.64 -11.53
CA LEU A 146 19.56 11.66 -10.09
C LEU A 146 20.47 10.68 -9.31
N GLU A 147 20.91 9.59 -9.94
CA GLU A 147 21.78 8.57 -9.34
C GLU A 147 23.26 8.97 -9.37
N ASP A 148 23.72 9.47 -10.53
CA ASP A 148 25.11 9.78 -10.84
C ASP A 148 25.53 11.17 -10.33
N VAL A 149 25.09 11.50 -9.11
CA VAL A 149 25.49 12.73 -8.42
C VAL A 149 26.76 12.49 -7.59
N PRO A 150 27.59 13.53 -7.35
CA PRO A 150 28.73 13.44 -6.43
C PRO A 150 28.32 12.85 -5.08
N GLU A 151 29.20 12.08 -4.45
CA GLU A 151 28.90 11.32 -3.22
C GLU A 151 28.27 12.17 -2.10
N HIS A 152 28.78 13.39 -1.88
CA HIS A 152 28.26 14.31 -0.88
C HIS A 152 26.84 14.86 -1.18
N LYS A 153 26.35 14.69 -2.42
CA LYS A 153 24.99 15.04 -2.85
C LYS A 153 24.03 13.86 -2.84
N ARG A 154 24.53 12.63 -2.71
CA ARG A 154 23.68 11.44 -2.61
C ARG A 154 22.82 11.54 -1.36
N ASP A 155 21.54 11.29 -1.54
CA ASP A 155 20.57 11.41 -0.47
C ASP A 155 20.23 10.04 0.10
N TRP A 156 21.03 9.60 1.06
CA TRP A 156 20.79 8.34 1.76
C TRP A 156 19.65 8.49 2.75
N HIS A 157 18.71 7.54 2.68
CA HIS A 157 17.55 7.49 3.56
C HIS A 157 18.00 7.38 5.03
N PRO A 158 17.43 8.20 5.95
CA PRO A 158 17.76 8.15 7.37
C PRO A 158 17.60 6.73 7.96
N GLY A 159 18.59 6.29 8.74
CA GLY A 159 18.56 4.98 9.40
C GLY A 159 18.76 3.77 8.47
N SER A 160 19.01 3.95 7.17
CA SER A 160 19.23 2.85 6.22
C SER A 160 20.66 2.29 6.20
N ASP A 161 21.56 2.85 7.00
CA ASP A 161 23.01 2.57 6.92
C ASP A 161 23.56 2.74 5.49
N GLY A 162 23.09 3.77 4.76
CA GLY A 162 23.55 4.04 3.40
C GLY A 162 23.25 2.92 2.40
N LYS A 163 22.15 2.17 2.62
CA LYS A 163 21.66 1.13 1.70
C LYS A 163 20.49 1.61 0.85
N VAL A 164 19.76 2.64 1.27
CA VAL A 164 18.59 3.15 0.53
C VAL A 164 18.88 4.56 0.03
N LEU A 165 18.98 4.74 -1.27
CA LEU A 165 19.20 6.01 -1.95
C LEU A 165 17.85 6.59 -2.41
N ASP A 166 17.48 7.73 -1.84
CA ASP A 166 16.27 8.46 -2.19
C ASP A 166 16.55 9.33 -3.44
N LEU A 167 15.85 9.07 -4.54
CA LEU A 167 15.97 9.87 -5.77
C LEU A 167 14.87 10.94 -5.84
N VAL A 168 13.64 10.53 -5.58
CA VAL A 168 12.47 11.40 -5.40
C VAL A 168 11.74 10.88 -4.17
N HIS A 169 11.74 11.64 -3.08
CA HIS A 169 11.13 11.21 -1.83
C HIS A 169 10.10 12.25 -1.35
N PRO A 170 8.85 11.84 -1.07
CA PRO A 170 7.77 12.78 -0.75
C PRO A 170 7.95 13.47 0.60
N SER A 171 8.80 12.92 1.48
CA SER A 171 9.16 13.53 2.76
C SER A 171 10.25 14.61 2.68
N LEU A 172 10.81 14.88 1.49
CA LEU A 172 11.62 16.08 1.28
C LEU A 172 10.72 17.21 0.77
N PHE A 173 10.84 18.39 1.36
CA PHE A 173 9.98 19.55 1.08
C PHE A 173 8.46 19.25 1.20
N PRO A 174 8.01 18.54 2.25
CA PRO A 174 6.57 18.35 2.50
C PRO A 174 5.90 19.69 2.81
N LEU A 175 4.57 19.71 2.84
CA LEU A 175 3.85 20.79 3.52
C LEU A 175 4.22 20.78 5.01
N ILE A 176 4.47 21.95 5.57
CA ILE A 176 4.77 22.17 6.99
C ILE A 176 3.73 23.18 7.49
N TYR A 177 2.82 22.74 8.35
CA TYR A 177 1.78 23.63 8.87
C TYR A 177 2.40 24.80 9.65
N GLY A 178 1.90 26.02 9.42
CA GLY A 178 2.46 27.24 10.00
C GLY A 178 3.69 27.82 9.28
N THR A 179 4.35 27.07 8.38
CA THR A 179 5.61 27.49 7.75
C THR A 179 5.53 27.54 6.23
N SER A 180 5.00 26.50 5.59
CA SER A 180 4.87 26.44 4.13
C SER A 180 3.95 27.54 3.62
N LYS A 181 4.29 28.11 2.46
CA LYS A 181 3.46 29.12 1.80
C LYS A 181 2.47 28.48 0.84
N ILE A 182 1.19 28.70 1.08
CA ILE A 182 0.07 28.21 0.27
C ILE A 182 -0.59 29.37 -0.45
N LEU A 183 -0.98 29.15 -1.70
CA LEU A 183 -1.70 30.13 -2.50
C LEU A 183 -3.13 30.31 -1.96
N PRO A 184 -3.65 31.55 -1.86
CA PRO A 184 -5.03 31.76 -1.40
C PRO A 184 -6.07 31.16 -2.34
N VAL A 185 -7.20 30.71 -1.78
CA VAL A 185 -8.37 30.24 -2.53
C VAL A 185 -8.82 31.28 -3.57
N GLY A 186 -9.08 30.83 -4.79
CA GLY A 186 -9.50 31.67 -5.92
C GLY A 186 -8.35 32.27 -6.73
N THR A 187 -7.09 32.08 -6.32
CA THR A 187 -5.92 32.46 -7.13
C THR A 187 -5.60 31.41 -8.18
N ALA A 188 -4.80 31.76 -9.19
CA ALA A 188 -4.35 30.80 -10.20
C ALA A 188 -3.52 29.68 -9.54
N ALA A 189 -3.87 28.43 -9.80
CA ALA A 189 -3.10 27.27 -9.34
C ALA A 189 -1.72 27.25 -10.00
N THR A 190 -0.74 26.65 -9.32
CA THR A 190 0.61 26.42 -9.84
C THR A 190 0.57 25.42 -10.99
N THR A 191 1.33 25.65 -12.06
CA THR A 191 1.48 24.74 -13.21
C THR A 191 2.93 24.32 -13.40
N LEU A 192 3.20 23.38 -14.30
CA LEU A 192 4.57 22.97 -14.64
C LEU A 192 5.43 24.11 -15.21
N GLU A 193 4.80 25.05 -15.92
CA GLU A 193 5.50 26.15 -16.59
C GLU A 193 5.89 27.27 -15.63
N ASP A 194 5.04 27.59 -14.66
CA ASP A 194 5.20 28.74 -13.76
C ASP A 194 5.71 28.38 -12.36
N CYS A 195 5.75 27.10 -11.97
CA CYS A 195 6.02 26.70 -10.59
C CYS A 195 7.31 27.29 -10.01
N VAL A 196 8.41 27.24 -10.76
CA VAL A 196 9.71 27.73 -10.29
C VAL A 196 9.68 29.25 -10.08
N GLN A 197 8.98 29.99 -10.96
CA GLN A 197 8.86 31.44 -10.88
C GLN A 197 8.04 31.90 -9.67
N ARG A 198 7.09 31.05 -9.26
CA ARG A 198 6.18 31.24 -8.14
C ARG A 198 6.73 30.74 -6.81
N CYS A 199 7.96 30.24 -6.79
CA CYS A 199 8.61 29.80 -5.57
C CYS A 199 8.60 30.91 -4.50
N GLY A 200 7.99 30.62 -3.35
CA GLY A 200 7.83 31.58 -2.25
C GLY A 200 6.63 32.53 -2.34
N GLU A 201 5.77 32.39 -3.35
CA GLU A 201 4.45 33.01 -3.35
C GLU A 201 3.48 32.31 -2.37
N GLY A 202 2.43 33.04 -1.98
CA GLY A 202 1.42 32.57 -1.04
C GLY A 202 1.62 33.08 0.38
N GLU A 203 0.74 32.65 1.26
CA GLU A 203 0.73 33.00 2.68
C GLU A 203 1.10 31.78 3.52
N ALA A 204 1.70 32.00 4.68
CA ALA A 204 2.00 30.90 5.59
C ALA A 204 0.69 30.16 5.93
N THR A 205 0.73 28.84 5.80
CA THR A 205 -0.40 27.97 6.14
C THR A 205 -0.81 28.19 7.59
N SER A 206 -2.10 28.02 7.90
CA SER A 206 -2.53 27.99 9.29
C SER A 206 -1.85 26.84 10.04
N THR A 207 -1.52 27.05 11.31
CA THR A 207 -1.15 25.96 12.21
C THR A 207 -2.31 24.98 12.31
N PHE A 208 -2.01 23.70 12.45
CA PHE A 208 -3.03 22.67 12.62
C PHE A 208 -3.93 23.01 13.82
N PRO A 209 -5.27 23.04 13.67
CA PRO A 209 -6.17 23.31 14.78
C PRO A 209 -6.07 22.14 15.78
N GLY A 210 -5.33 22.35 16.87
CA GLY A 210 -4.92 21.30 17.80
C GLY A 210 -6.01 20.82 18.77
N TRP A 211 -7.19 20.44 18.29
CA TRP A 211 -8.25 19.86 19.13
C TRP A 211 -8.73 18.50 18.62
N ASP A 212 -8.58 17.49 19.47
CA ASP A 212 -9.34 16.23 19.58
C ASP A 212 -9.56 15.38 18.32
N MET A 213 -8.75 15.58 17.28
CA MET A 213 -8.66 14.65 16.16
C MET A 213 -7.76 13.50 16.60
N GLY A 214 -8.27 12.27 16.58
CA GLY A 214 -7.52 11.07 16.96
C GLY A 214 -6.17 10.92 16.23
N PRO A 215 -5.38 9.87 16.53
CA PRO A 215 -3.98 9.78 16.13
C PRO A 215 -3.72 9.75 14.60
N THR A 216 -4.76 9.68 13.75
CA THR A 216 -4.68 9.33 12.32
C THR A 216 -4.07 10.37 11.38
N HIS A 217 -3.71 11.56 11.87
CA HIS A 217 -3.13 12.63 11.04
C HIS A 217 -1.89 13.23 11.70
N SER A 218 -0.87 13.52 10.87
CA SER A 218 0.24 14.35 11.31
C SER A 218 -0.24 15.78 11.56
N THR A 219 0.16 16.34 12.69
CA THR A 219 -0.17 17.73 13.05
C THR A 219 0.88 18.73 12.53
N GLU A 220 2.01 18.24 12.02
CA GLU A 220 3.13 19.06 11.54
C GLU A 220 3.29 19.01 10.02
N PHE A 221 3.05 17.86 9.38
CA PHE A 221 3.41 17.65 7.98
C PHE A 221 2.30 17.02 7.13
N GLN A 222 2.34 17.32 5.82
CA GLN A 222 1.57 16.60 4.81
C GLN A 222 2.41 16.38 3.56
N TRP A 223 2.31 15.21 2.92
CA TRP A 223 2.88 15.05 1.58
C TRP A 223 2.07 15.83 0.54
N LEU A 224 2.77 16.33 -0.48
CA LEU A 224 2.19 17.11 -1.56
C LEU A 224 2.06 16.23 -2.82
N PRO A 225 0.86 15.71 -3.15
CA PRO A 225 0.63 15.04 -4.43
C PRO A 225 0.78 16.02 -5.59
N CYS A 226 1.19 15.49 -6.74
CA CYS A 226 1.02 16.18 -8.02
C CYS A 226 -0.37 15.90 -8.60
N GLU A 227 -0.88 16.83 -9.40
CA GLU A 227 -2.18 16.67 -10.05
C GLU A 227 -2.02 16.13 -11.47
N VAL A 228 -2.86 15.17 -11.83
CA VAL A 228 -2.79 14.42 -13.10
C VAL A 228 -4.14 14.46 -13.79
N ASP A 229 -4.18 15.02 -14.99
CA ASP A 229 -5.36 14.92 -15.86
C ASP A 229 -5.40 13.54 -16.50
N ILE A 230 -6.53 12.85 -16.38
CA ILE A 230 -6.78 11.54 -16.98
C ILE A 230 -7.93 11.55 -17.99
N LEU A 231 -8.54 12.71 -18.26
CA LEU A 231 -9.68 12.82 -19.15
C LEU A 231 -9.28 12.64 -20.63
N GLY A 232 -8.03 12.98 -20.97
CA GLY A 232 -7.45 12.76 -22.29
C GLY A 232 -7.19 11.30 -22.66
N GLU A 233 -6.56 11.09 -23.81
CA GLU A 233 -6.12 9.75 -24.28
C GLU A 233 -5.00 9.17 -23.40
N LYS A 234 -4.12 10.05 -22.89
CA LYS A 234 -3.04 9.70 -21.97
C LYS A 234 -3.09 10.59 -20.74
N PRO A 235 -2.72 10.07 -19.56
CA PRO A 235 -2.53 10.88 -18.36
C PRO A 235 -1.50 11.98 -18.60
N ARG A 236 -1.76 13.17 -18.05
CA ARG A 236 -0.85 14.32 -18.13
C ARG A 236 -0.66 14.92 -16.75
N ILE A 237 0.59 15.02 -16.33
CA ILE A 237 0.92 15.71 -15.07
C ILE A 237 0.75 17.21 -15.30
N LEU A 238 -0.04 17.86 -14.46
CA LEU A 238 -0.38 19.29 -14.57
C LEU A 238 0.49 20.17 -13.68
N THR A 239 0.99 19.61 -12.57
CA THR A 239 1.75 20.33 -11.54
C THR A 239 3.04 19.59 -11.21
N TYR A 240 4.01 20.27 -10.61
CA TYR A 240 5.31 19.65 -10.36
C TYR A 240 5.19 18.44 -9.41
N ILE A 241 5.98 17.40 -9.65
CA ILE A 241 6.23 16.32 -8.70
C ILE A 241 7.10 16.89 -7.59
N ASN A 242 6.67 16.74 -6.33
CA ASN A 242 7.42 17.25 -5.20
C ASN A 242 8.87 16.74 -5.22
N ASN A 243 9.81 17.66 -5.00
CA ASN A 243 11.25 17.42 -5.05
C ASN A 243 11.83 17.01 -6.43
N LEU A 244 11.09 17.16 -7.54
CA LEU A 244 11.58 16.85 -8.89
C LEU A 244 11.43 18.04 -9.86
N HIS A 245 12.55 18.61 -10.31
CA HIS A 245 12.54 19.85 -11.11
C HIS A 245 12.01 19.61 -12.53
N PRO A 246 10.89 20.23 -12.95
CA PRO A 246 10.25 19.92 -14.23
C PRO A 246 11.07 20.33 -15.46
N LYS A 247 11.80 21.45 -15.40
CA LYS A 247 12.67 21.88 -16.53
C LYS A 247 13.94 21.04 -16.69
N HIS A 248 14.45 20.43 -15.61
CA HIS A 248 15.68 19.63 -15.64
C HIS A 248 15.41 18.17 -15.98
N HIS A 249 14.19 17.68 -15.68
CA HIS A 249 13.80 16.29 -15.89
C HIS A 249 12.51 16.12 -16.70
N PRO A 250 12.29 16.85 -17.82
CA PRO A 250 11.03 16.78 -18.58
C PRO A 250 10.72 15.37 -19.11
N ASP A 251 11.76 14.65 -19.53
CA ASP A 251 11.63 13.27 -20.01
C ASP A 251 11.18 12.32 -18.89
N LEU A 252 11.63 12.54 -17.65
CA LEU A 252 11.21 11.74 -16.50
C LEU A 252 9.73 11.93 -16.20
N TYR A 253 9.20 13.16 -16.31
CA TYR A 253 7.76 13.41 -16.17
C TYR A 253 6.95 12.62 -17.20
N THR A 254 7.41 12.60 -18.46
CA THR A 254 6.75 11.82 -19.53
C THR A 254 6.77 10.32 -19.24
N VAL A 255 7.89 9.80 -18.72
CA VAL A 255 7.97 8.39 -18.32
C VAL A 255 7.06 8.08 -17.13
N VAL A 256 6.96 8.98 -16.15
CA VAL A 256 6.03 8.82 -15.02
C VAL A 256 4.57 8.81 -15.51
N GLU A 257 4.21 9.66 -16.47
CA GLU A 257 2.89 9.63 -17.13
C GLU A 257 2.60 8.27 -17.77
N ASP A 258 3.56 7.67 -18.47
CA ASP A 258 3.42 6.33 -19.06
C ASP A 258 3.25 5.24 -17.98
N VAL A 259 3.95 5.33 -16.85
CA VAL A 259 3.79 4.39 -15.73
C VAL A 259 2.42 4.57 -15.06
N ILE A 260 1.95 5.81 -14.87
CA ILE A 260 0.60 6.09 -14.37
C ILE A 260 -0.45 5.52 -15.34
N ALA A 261 -0.25 5.66 -16.65
CA ALA A 261 -1.13 5.11 -17.67
C ALA A 261 -1.21 3.56 -17.66
N ALA A 262 -0.14 2.90 -17.20
CA ALA A 262 -0.12 1.46 -16.97
C ALA A 262 -0.80 1.08 -15.63
N ALA A 263 -0.67 1.93 -14.60
CA ALA A 263 -1.24 1.70 -13.28
C ALA A 263 -2.77 1.91 -13.21
N ILE A 264 -3.33 2.88 -13.94
CA ILE A 264 -4.76 3.24 -13.88
C ILE A 264 -5.70 2.02 -14.02
N PRO A 265 -5.60 1.18 -15.07
CA PRO A 265 -6.48 0.02 -15.20
C PRO A 265 -6.32 -1.02 -14.08
N LEU A 266 -5.12 -1.11 -13.49
CA LEU A 266 -4.85 -2.01 -12.37
C LEU A 266 -5.43 -1.44 -11.06
N TRP A 267 -5.32 -0.13 -10.84
CA TRP A 267 -6.00 0.54 -9.72
C TRP A 267 -7.51 0.43 -9.81
N GLU A 268 -8.10 0.55 -11.01
CA GLU A 268 -9.53 0.36 -11.21
C GLU A 268 -9.98 -1.04 -10.77
N ARG A 269 -9.21 -2.09 -11.09
CA ARG A 269 -9.46 -3.46 -10.61
C ARG A 269 -9.25 -3.61 -9.11
N THR A 270 -8.21 -3.00 -8.57
CA THR A 270 -7.88 -3.01 -7.14
C THR A 270 -8.98 -2.33 -6.29
N LEU A 271 -9.57 -1.24 -6.77
CA LEU A 271 -10.54 -0.44 -6.02
C LEU A 271 -12.00 -0.88 -6.24
N ALA A 272 -12.33 -1.51 -7.37
CA ALA A 272 -13.72 -1.88 -7.70
C ALA A 272 -14.43 -2.69 -6.60
N PRO A 273 -13.82 -3.71 -5.96
CA PRO A 273 -14.48 -4.50 -4.92
C PRO A 273 -14.81 -3.75 -3.63
N ILE A 274 -14.12 -2.63 -3.37
CA ILE A 274 -14.29 -1.85 -2.13
C ILE A 274 -15.13 -0.59 -2.32
N GLN A 275 -15.62 -0.31 -3.54
CA GLN A 275 -16.41 0.89 -3.84
C GLN A 275 -17.81 0.87 -3.18
N SER A 276 -18.51 -0.26 -3.25
CA SER A 276 -19.96 -0.30 -2.98
C SER A 276 -20.34 -0.78 -1.57
N ASP A 277 -19.48 -1.54 -0.89
CA ASP A 277 -19.82 -2.24 0.37
C ASP A 277 -18.64 -2.31 1.38
N GLY A 278 -17.62 -1.45 1.26
CA GLY A 278 -16.48 -1.43 2.21
C GLY A 278 -15.71 -2.75 2.31
N GLY A 279 -15.74 -3.59 1.25
CA GLY A 279 -15.10 -4.90 1.23
C GLY A 279 -15.88 -6.04 1.91
N SER A 280 -17.08 -5.79 2.47
CA SER A 280 -17.88 -6.79 3.18
C SER A 280 -18.43 -7.92 2.28
N ARG A 281 -18.33 -7.80 0.95
CA ARG A 281 -18.84 -8.78 -0.02
C ARG A 281 -17.79 -9.33 -0.97
N ILE A 282 -16.51 -9.36 -0.57
CA ILE A 282 -15.48 -10.02 -1.39
C ILE A 282 -15.82 -11.52 -1.50
N PRO A 283 -16.05 -12.07 -2.71
CA PRO A 283 -16.40 -13.47 -2.89
C PRO A 283 -15.37 -14.43 -2.30
N ARG A 284 -15.84 -15.53 -1.68
CA ARG A 284 -15.00 -16.58 -1.07
C ARG A 284 -14.94 -17.82 -1.95
N ARG A 285 -13.78 -18.48 -2.00
CA ARG A 285 -13.60 -19.80 -2.64
C ARG A 285 -14.09 -20.92 -1.74
N ILE A 286 -13.92 -20.74 -0.43
CA ILE A 286 -14.36 -21.69 0.58
C ILE A 286 -15.36 -20.98 1.49
N PRO A 287 -16.68 -21.08 1.22
CA PRO A 287 -17.68 -20.54 2.12
C PRO A 287 -17.64 -21.31 3.44
N PHE A 288 -17.59 -20.58 4.56
CA PHE A 288 -17.62 -21.16 5.89
C PHE A 288 -18.77 -20.57 6.68
N THR A 289 -19.83 -21.36 6.87
CA THR A 289 -21.09 -20.93 7.49
C THR A 289 -21.41 -21.68 8.79
N GLU A 290 -20.67 -22.75 9.08
CA GLU A 290 -20.89 -23.59 10.26
C GLU A 290 -19.59 -24.29 10.69
N ALA A 291 -19.27 -24.21 11.98
CA ALA A 291 -18.22 -25.01 12.59
C ALA A 291 -18.70 -26.45 12.82
N LYS A 292 -18.03 -27.42 12.19
CA LYS A 292 -18.33 -28.86 12.29
C LYS A 292 -17.18 -29.60 12.95
N TYR A 293 -17.52 -30.64 13.71
CA TYR A 293 -16.55 -31.44 14.45
C TYR A 293 -16.70 -32.92 14.13
N ASP A 294 -15.58 -33.62 13.97
CA ASP A 294 -15.53 -35.08 13.77
C ASP A 294 -14.17 -35.62 14.27
N PRO A 295 -14.12 -36.35 15.40
CA PRO A 295 -15.27 -36.72 16.22
C PRO A 295 -15.85 -35.51 16.98
N ASP A 296 -17.17 -35.56 17.24
CA ASP A 296 -17.88 -34.60 18.11
C ASP A 296 -18.29 -35.29 19.43
N PRO A 297 -17.45 -35.21 20.48
CA PRO A 297 -17.62 -35.97 21.72
C PRO A 297 -18.92 -35.63 22.47
N GLU A 298 -19.49 -34.44 22.28
CA GLU A 298 -20.75 -34.04 22.92
C GLU A 298 -21.97 -34.61 22.21
N SER A 299 -21.84 -34.93 20.92
CA SER A 299 -22.87 -35.68 20.17
C SER A 299 -22.79 -37.19 20.43
N GLU A 300 -21.59 -37.69 20.75
CA GLU A 300 -21.28 -39.12 20.88
C GLU A 300 -21.29 -39.64 22.33
N SER A 301 -21.19 -38.76 23.33
CA SER A 301 -21.18 -39.09 24.76
C SER A 301 -22.18 -38.27 25.56
N PHE A 302 -22.65 -38.81 26.69
CA PHE A 302 -23.54 -38.10 27.60
C PHE A 302 -22.76 -37.11 28.47
N CYS A 303 -23.26 -35.87 28.54
CA CYS A 303 -22.86 -34.91 29.57
C CYS A 303 -23.22 -35.48 30.95
N PRO A 304 -22.33 -35.42 31.96
CA PRO A 304 -22.64 -35.86 33.31
C PRO A 304 -23.80 -35.05 33.91
N ASP A 305 -24.80 -35.74 34.48
CA ASP A 305 -25.88 -35.12 35.27
C ASP A 305 -25.56 -35.20 36.79
N PRO A 306 -26.03 -34.25 37.62
CA PRO A 306 -25.85 -34.31 39.07
C PRO A 306 -26.51 -35.56 39.67
N GLU A 307 -25.79 -36.30 40.50
CA GLU A 307 -26.29 -37.50 41.16
C GLU A 307 -27.01 -37.17 42.50
N GLU A 308 -27.99 -37.98 42.90
CA GLU A 308 -28.76 -37.74 44.13
C GLU A 308 -27.87 -37.84 45.38
N GLY A 309 -27.69 -36.71 46.07
CA GLY A 309 -26.82 -36.61 47.25
C GLY A 309 -25.34 -36.35 46.94
N GLU A 310 -25.00 -36.08 45.67
CA GLU A 310 -23.67 -35.63 45.25
C GLU A 310 -23.40 -34.22 45.80
N ALA A 311 -22.18 -34.00 46.30
CA ALA A 311 -21.74 -32.66 46.69
C ALA A 311 -21.36 -31.86 45.44
N GLU A 312 -21.60 -30.55 45.46
CA GLU A 312 -21.38 -29.65 44.32
C GLU A 312 -19.94 -29.71 43.79
N ASP A 313 -18.95 -29.76 44.69
CA ASP A 313 -17.52 -29.86 44.34
C ASP A 313 -17.15 -31.18 43.65
N VAL A 314 -17.87 -32.26 43.95
CA VAL A 314 -17.68 -33.57 43.31
C VAL A 314 -18.28 -33.59 41.91
N PHE A 315 -19.46 -32.99 41.74
CA PHE A 315 -20.08 -32.81 40.43
C PHE A 315 -19.20 -31.93 39.52
N ASP A 316 -18.74 -30.78 40.01
CA ASP A 316 -17.88 -29.86 39.28
C ASP A 316 -16.60 -30.56 38.79
N ALA A 317 -15.93 -31.33 39.65
CA ALA A 317 -14.73 -32.07 39.26
C ALA A 317 -14.99 -33.13 38.17
N ARG A 318 -16.16 -33.78 38.18
CA ARG A 318 -16.56 -34.78 37.18
C ARG A 318 -16.92 -34.11 35.85
N TYR A 319 -17.61 -32.97 35.91
CA TYR A 319 -17.91 -32.13 34.77
C TYR A 319 -16.64 -31.60 34.12
N ASP A 320 -15.67 -31.11 34.90
CA ASP A 320 -14.37 -30.62 34.42
C ASP A 320 -13.59 -31.70 33.65
N VAL A 321 -13.55 -32.93 34.16
CA VAL A 321 -12.88 -34.05 33.47
C VAL A 321 -13.56 -34.36 32.13
N TRP A 322 -14.90 -34.37 32.11
CA TRP A 322 -15.66 -34.60 30.86
C TRP A 322 -15.46 -33.45 29.87
N SER A 323 -15.49 -32.20 30.34
CA SER A 323 -15.26 -30.99 29.53
C SER A 323 -13.85 -31.01 28.93
N GLN A 324 -12.83 -31.37 29.72
CA GLN A 324 -11.45 -31.50 29.23
C GLN A 324 -11.33 -32.64 28.20
N TRP A 325 -11.95 -33.79 28.43
CA TRP A 325 -11.97 -34.88 27.46
C TRP A 325 -12.63 -34.47 26.14
N CYS A 326 -13.72 -33.69 26.20
CA CYS A 326 -14.36 -33.15 25.01
C CYS A 326 -13.40 -32.24 24.23
N LYS A 327 -12.73 -31.30 24.90
CA LYS A 327 -11.72 -30.42 24.29
C LYS A 327 -10.57 -31.20 23.66
N ASP A 328 -10.06 -32.23 24.35
CA ASP A 328 -8.91 -33.02 23.88
C ASP A 328 -9.26 -33.95 22.69
N THR A 329 -10.52 -34.39 22.60
CA THR A 329 -11.01 -35.36 21.61
C THR A 329 -11.58 -34.69 20.37
N ARG A 330 -12.25 -33.55 20.53
CA ARG A 330 -12.91 -32.82 19.45
C ARG A 330 -11.90 -32.43 18.38
N ARG A 331 -12.26 -32.61 17.11
CA ARG A 331 -11.44 -32.19 15.97
C ARG A 331 -12.29 -31.41 14.99
N VAL A 332 -11.79 -30.26 14.57
CA VAL A 332 -12.50 -29.43 13.59
C VAL A 332 -12.44 -30.12 12.23
N VAL A 333 -13.58 -30.14 11.55
CA VAL A 333 -13.66 -30.54 10.15
C VAL A 333 -13.22 -29.36 9.31
N LEU A 334 -12.06 -29.49 8.68
CA LEU A 334 -11.53 -28.45 7.81
C LEU A 334 -12.44 -28.31 6.56
N PRO A 335 -12.81 -27.08 6.17
CA PRO A 335 -13.70 -26.86 5.04
C PRO A 335 -12.96 -27.15 3.72
N GLU A 336 -13.67 -27.73 2.76
CA GLU A 336 -13.17 -27.98 1.41
C GLU A 336 -13.91 -27.05 0.42
N PRO A 337 -13.28 -26.66 -0.70
CA PRO A 337 -13.99 -25.94 -1.75
C PRO A 337 -15.06 -26.83 -2.39
N GLY A 338 -16.12 -26.20 -2.88
CA GLY A 338 -17.13 -26.85 -3.70
C GLY A 338 -16.66 -27.11 -5.14
N GLU A 339 -17.61 -27.36 -6.05
CA GLU A 339 -17.30 -27.35 -7.47
C GLU A 339 -16.85 -25.95 -7.92
N PHE A 340 -15.91 -25.89 -8.87
CA PHE A 340 -15.40 -24.61 -9.36
C PHE A 340 -16.50 -23.83 -10.08
N GLU A 341 -16.76 -22.63 -9.56
CA GLU A 341 -17.55 -21.60 -10.21
C GLU A 341 -16.73 -20.30 -10.25
N PRO A 342 -16.68 -19.57 -11.38
CA PRO A 342 -16.03 -18.27 -11.43
C PRO A 342 -16.65 -17.32 -10.40
N LEU A 343 -15.79 -16.67 -9.60
CA LEU A 343 -16.23 -15.68 -8.64
C LEU A 343 -16.94 -14.51 -9.35
N ALA A 344 -17.98 -13.96 -8.72
CA ALA A 344 -18.70 -12.81 -9.24
C ALA A 344 -17.75 -11.62 -9.40
N ALA A 345 -17.73 -11.04 -10.60
CA ALA A 345 -16.96 -9.83 -10.86
C ALA A 345 -17.63 -8.62 -10.16
N PRO A 346 -16.84 -7.72 -9.55
CA PRO A 346 -17.37 -6.47 -9.03
C PRO A 346 -17.90 -5.59 -10.16
N ASP A 347 -18.74 -4.62 -9.82
CA ASP A 347 -19.12 -3.56 -10.75
C ASP A 347 -17.85 -2.84 -11.26
N PRO A 348 -17.73 -2.57 -12.57
CA PRO A 348 -16.58 -1.86 -13.09
C PRO A 348 -16.46 -0.46 -12.48
N LEU A 349 -15.26 -0.12 -12.02
CA LEU A 349 -14.91 1.21 -11.53
C LEU A 349 -14.15 1.96 -12.62
N SER A 350 -14.52 3.22 -12.86
CA SER A 350 -13.74 4.12 -13.71
C SER A 350 -13.22 5.30 -12.90
N LEU A 351 -11.89 5.44 -12.84
CA LEU A 351 -11.27 6.61 -12.21
C LEU A 351 -11.66 7.91 -12.93
N LYS A 352 -11.86 7.86 -14.26
CA LYS A 352 -12.30 9.02 -15.04
C LYS A 352 -13.67 9.51 -14.61
N GLU A 353 -14.60 8.60 -14.32
CA GLU A 353 -15.95 8.93 -13.87
C GLU A 353 -15.94 9.45 -12.43
N LEU A 354 -15.16 8.81 -11.54
CA LEU A 354 -15.03 9.21 -10.14
C LEU A 354 -14.47 10.63 -9.97
N CYS A 355 -13.50 11.01 -10.80
CA CYS A 355 -12.88 12.33 -10.73
C CYS A 355 -13.84 13.48 -11.06
N ALA A 356 -14.99 13.23 -11.71
CA ALA A 356 -16.00 14.22 -12.05
C ALA A 356 -15.47 15.53 -12.68
N GLY A 357 -14.35 15.47 -13.42
CA GLY A 357 -13.70 16.63 -14.06
C GLY A 357 -12.54 17.26 -13.27
N SER A 358 -12.27 16.81 -12.05
CA SER A 358 -11.07 17.15 -11.27
C SER A 358 -9.86 16.29 -11.67
N PRO A 359 -8.62 16.75 -11.48
CA PRO A 359 -7.47 15.88 -11.69
C PRO A 359 -7.33 14.84 -10.59
N LEU A 360 -6.69 13.71 -10.91
CA LEU A 360 -6.20 12.78 -9.89
C LEU A 360 -5.04 13.39 -9.10
N GLN A 361 -4.90 12.99 -7.85
CA GLN A 361 -3.78 13.36 -7.00
C GLN A 361 -2.88 12.14 -6.77
N VAL A 362 -1.63 12.23 -7.24
CA VAL A 362 -0.66 11.12 -7.17
C VAL A 362 0.62 11.59 -6.51
N ILE A 363 1.08 10.86 -5.50
CA ILE A 363 2.38 11.06 -4.87
C ILE A 363 3.38 10.10 -5.53
N VAL A 364 4.52 10.62 -5.97
CA VAL A 364 5.54 9.85 -6.68
C VAL A 364 6.77 9.69 -5.79
N LYS A 365 7.26 8.45 -5.68
CA LYS A 365 8.51 8.12 -4.97
C LYS A 365 9.40 7.27 -5.86
N LEU A 366 10.67 7.63 -5.97
CA LEU A 366 11.72 6.82 -6.59
C LEU A 366 12.82 6.58 -5.57
N ALA A 367 13.15 5.31 -5.37
CA ALA A 367 14.19 4.90 -4.44
C ALA A 367 14.94 3.69 -4.97
N ASN A 368 16.24 3.64 -4.65
CA ASN A 368 17.10 2.52 -4.94
C ASN A 368 17.56 1.90 -3.63
N ILE A 369 17.61 0.57 -3.57
CA ILE A 369 18.31 -0.16 -2.53
C ILE A 369 19.59 -0.68 -3.15
N GLU A 370 20.73 -0.26 -2.60
CA GLU A 370 22.07 -0.60 -3.06
C GLU A 370 22.77 -1.44 -2.00
N LEU A 371 23.19 -2.64 -2.40
CA LEU A 371 23.96 -3.56 -1.57
C LEU A 371 25.38 -3.65 -2.11
N THR A 372 26.33 -3.73 -1.19
CA THR A 372 27.76 -3.85 -1.52
C THR A 372 28.35 -5.04 -0.77
N PRO A 373 29.52 -5.56 -1.17
CA PRO A 373 30.18 -6.64 -0.42
C PRO A 373 30.41 -6.31 1.06
N GLY A 374 30.56 -5.02 1.42
CA GLY A 374 30.68 -4.56 2.81
C GLY A 374 29.34 -4.41 3.55
N LYS A 375 28.23 -4.30 2.81
CA LYS A 375 26.84 -4.18 3.32
C LYS A 375 25.93 -5.10 2.47
N PRO A 376 26.02 -6.43 2.65
CA PRO A 376 25.47 -7.39 1.69
C PRO A 376 24.00 -7.74 1.92
N GLU A 377 23.38 -7.25 3.01
CA GLU A 377 22.02 -7.62 3.43
C GLU A 377 21.16 -6.37 3.65
N TYR A 378 19.89 -6.44 3.26
CA TYR A 378 18.85 -5.46 3.57
C TYR A 378 17.78 -6.14 4.44
N GLU A 379 17.48 -5.55 5.59
CA GLU A 379 16.71 -6.26 6.64
C GLU A 379 15.19 -6.23 6.42
N GLY A 380 14.74 -5.55 5.37
CA GLY A 380 13.32 -5.32 5.10
C GLY A 380 12.82 -3.99 5.67
N GLY A 381 11.52 -3.76 5.48
CA GLY A 381 10.80 -2.62 6.00
C GLY A 381 9.97 -2.96 7.24
N SER A 382 9.33 -1.96 7.84
CA SER A 382 8.27 -2.15 8.82
C SER A 382 6.92 -2.35 8.13
N TRP A 383 5.97 -3.01 8.82
CA TRP A 383 4.57 -2.94 8.44
C TRP A 383 4.09 -1.50 8.51
N HIS A 384 3.52 -0.99 7.43
CA HIS A 384 3.01 0.38 7.40
C HIS A 384 1.85 0.53 6.43
N ASN A 385 1.17 1.65 6.59
CA ASN A 385 0.09 2.13 5.76
C ASN A 385 0.15 3.67 5.68
N GLU A 386 -0.49 4.27 4.67
CA GLU A 386 -0.58 5.73 4.50
C GLU A 386 -2.06 6.18 4.48
N SER A 387 -2.36 7.47 4.41
CA SER A 387 -3.75 7.96 4.22
C SER A 387 -4.03 8.19 2.73
N ILE A 388 -4.10 7.09 1.98
CA ILE A 388 -4.32 7.01 0.52
C ILE A 388 -5.34 5.91 0.21
N CYS A 389 -5.85 5.79 -1.02
CA CYS A 389 -6.79 4.71 -1.35
C CYS A 389 -6.10 3.48 -1.96
N ALA A 390 -5.04 3.66 -2.75
CA ALA A 390 -4.28 2.57 -3.35
C ALA A 390 -2.82 2.95 -3.62
N SER A 391 -1.99 1.91 -3.75
CA SER A 391 -0.59 2.04 -4.15
C SER A 391 -0.31 1.26 -5.42
N ALA A 392 0.68 1.70 -6.20
CA ALA A 392 1.31 0.91 -7.24
C ALA A 392 2.84 0.95 -7.07
N ILE A 393 3.50 -0.20 -7.02
CA ILE A 393 4.96 -0.29 -6.91
C ILE A 393 5.51 -1.02 -8.13
N TYR A 394 6.35 -0.34 -8.90
CA TYR A 394 7.03 -0.87 -10.07
C TYR A 394 8.50 -1.13 -9.79
N TYR A 395 8.93 -2.38 -9.96
CA TYR A 395 10.31 -2.84 -9.78
C TYR A 395 11.04 -2.79 -11.13
N TYR A 396 11.62 -1.65 -11.46
CA TYR A 396 12.11 -1.40 -12.83
C TYR A 396 13.52 -1.92 -13.10
N SER A 397 14.32 -2.16 -12.04
CA SER A 397 15.60 -2.84 -12.17
C SER A 397 16.02 -3.60 -10.92
N CYS A 398 16.40 -4.87 -11.07
CA CYS A 398 16.91 -5.73 -10.00
C CYS A 398 18.14 -6.49 -10.50
N GLU A 399 19.27 -6.40 -9.80
CA GLU A 399 20.51 -7.07 -10.20
C GLU A 399 21.25 -7.62 -8.99
N ASN A 400 21.75 -8.85 -9.08
CA ASN A 400 22.61 -9.50 -8.08
C ASN A 400 22.01 -9.50 -6.65
N ILE A 401 20.71 -9.76 -6.53
CA ILE A 401 20.00 -9.86 -5.25
C ILE A 401 19.20 -11.15 -5.19
N SER A 402 19.10 -11.73 -4.00
CA SER A 402 18.23 -12.88 -3.76
C SER A 402 16.77 -12.48 -3.99
N PRO A 403 15.88 -13.44 -4.30
CA PRO A 403 14.45 -13.18 -4.35
C PRO A 403 13.95 -12.44 -3.10
N SER A 404 13.02 -11.52 -3.30
CA SER A 404 12.41 -10.69 -2.25
C SER A 404 10.93 -10.52 -2.56
N SER A 405 10.10 -10.36 -1.53
CA SER A 405 8.66 -10.23 -1.71
C SER A 405 8.08 -9.03 -0.98
N LEU A 406 6.89 -8.61 -1.40
CA LEU A 406 6.05 -7.64 -0.72
C LEU A 406 4.97 -8.43 0.03
N ALA A 407 5.05 -8.46 1.36
CA ALA A 407 4.11 -9.18 2.21
C ALA A 407 2.90 -8.31 2.57
N PHE A 408 1.75 -8.95 2.76
CA PHE A 408 0.48 -8.30 3.07
C PHE A 408 -0.19 -8.96 4.27
N ARG A 409 -0.83 -8.13 5.09
CA ARG A 409 -1.69 -8.56 6.21
C ARG A 409 -2.88 -7.63 6.34
N GLN A 410 -3.95 -8.13 6.95
CA GLN A 410 -5.19 -7.38 7.19
C GLN A 410 -5.56 -7.40 8.67
N GLN A 411 -6.31 -6.40 9.11
CA GLN A 411 -7.09 -6.49 10.34
C GLN A 411 -8.37 -7.25 10.01
N SER A 412 -8.67 -8.24 10.83
CA SER A 412 -9.75 -9.18 10.59
C SER A 412 -10.82 -9.08 11.67
N VAL A 413 -12.06 -9.26 11.26
CA VAL A 413 -13.21 -9.41 12.15
C VAL A 413 -13.89 -10.75 11.90
N VAL A 414 -14.43 -11.33 12.96
CA VAL A 414 -15.27 -12.52 12.83
C VAL A 414 -16.56 -12.15 12.09
N PRO A 415 -16.98 -12.98 11.12
CA PRO A 415 -18.29 -12.84 10.48
C PRO A 415 -19.41 -12.69 11.51
N LYS A 416 -20.45 -11.93 11.17
CA LYS A 416 -21.58 -11.75 12.09
C LYS A 416 -22.22 -13.11 12.41
N ARG A 417 -22.84 -13.24 13.57
CA ARG A 417 -23.55 -14.47 14.00
C ARG A 417 -24.58 -14.97 12.96
N GLU A 418 -25.17 -14.05 12.21
CA GLU A 418 -26.14 -14.37 11.14
C GLU A 418 -25.50 -15.09 9.94
N GLU A 419 -24.17 -15.03 9.82
CA GLU A 419 -23.36 -15.59 8.73
C GLU A 419 -22.62 -16.87 9.14
N LEU A 420 -22.39 -17.08 10.44
CA LEU A 420 -21.61 -18.21 10.96
C LEU A 420 -22.23 -18.82 12.23
N TYR A 421 -22.59 -20.10 12.14
CA TYR A 421 -23.07 -20.90 13.26
C TYR A 421 -21.94 -21.65 13.97
N TYR A 422 -21.89 -21.56 15.30
CA TYR A 422 -21.05 -22.37 16.16
C TYR A 422 -21.73 -22.58 17.52
N PRO A 423 -21.50 -23.71 18.22
CA PRO A 423 -22.02 -23.93 19.57
C PRO A 423 -21.44 -22.95 20.59
N GLN A 424 -22.20 -22.67 21.66
CA GLN A 424 -21.74 -21.79 22.74
C GLN A 424 -20.49 -22.36 23.42
N ASN A 425 -19.53 -21.49 23.77
CA ASN A 425 -18.24 -21.83 24.39
C ASN A 425 -17.30 -22.69 23.50
N HIS A 426 -17.55 -22.76 22.18
CA HIS A 426 -16.67 -23.45 21.23
C HIS A 426 -15.90 -22.41 20.40
N HIS A 427 -14.60 -22.28 20.66
CA HIS A 427 -13.73 -21.28 20.03
C HIS A 427 -12.47 -21.89 19.41
N GLU A 428 -12.19 -23.17 19.69
CA GLU A 428 -11.05 -23.94 19.21
C GLU A 428 -10.95 -24.02 17.68
N TRP A 429 -12.07 -23.81 16.98
CA TRP A 429 -12.10 -23.78 15.52
C TRP A 429 -11.45 -22.54 14.91
N VAL A 430 -11.33 -21.43 15.65
CA VAL A 430 -10.80 -20.19 15.06
C VAL A 430 -9.29 -20.29 14.78
N PRO A 431 -8.44 -20.71 15.73
CA PRO A 431 -7.02 -20.89 15.46
C PRO A 431 -6.76 -21.97 14.39
N GLU A 432 -7.50 -23.08 14.42
CA GLU A 432 -7.36 -24.16 13.43
C GLU A 432 -7.77 -23.71 12.01
N LEU A 433 -8.85 -22.95 11.87
CA LEU A 433 -9.35 -22.58 10.54
C LEU A 433 -8.75 -21.31 9.96
N PHE A 434 -8.35 -20.37 10.80
CA PHE A 434 -7.95 -19.02 10.39
C PHE A 434 -6.52 -18.67 10.78
N GLY A 435 -5.87 -19.46 11.65
CA GLY A 435 -4.51 -19.23 12.12
C GLY A 435 -4.38 -18.03 13.06
N ILE A 436 -5.48 -17.65 13.74
CA ILE A 436 -5.55 -16.49 14.62
C ILE A 436 -6.10 -16.93 15.97
N ASP A 437 -5.47 -16.48 17.05
CA ASP A 437 -5.99 -16.62 18.40
C ASP A 437 -6.93 -15.46 18.71
N THR A 438 -8.23 -15.73 18.85
CA THR A 438 -9.26 -14.70 19.03
C THR A 438 -9.11 -13.87 20.30
N GLU A 439 -8.48 -14.42 21.33
CA GLU A 439 -8.28 -13.71 22.59
C GLU A 439 -7.16 -12.68 22.50
N THR A 440 -6.24 -12.83 21.53
CA THR A 440 -4.98 -12.07 21.50
C THR A 440 -4.66 -11.41 20.15
N ASP A 441 -5.29 -11.81 19.05
CA ASP A 441 -4.91 -11.36 17.71
C ASP A 441 -6.14 -11.10 16.81
N SER A 442 -6.06 -10.03 16.02
CA SER A 442 -7.00 -9.71 14.93
C SER A 442 -6.29 -9.61 13.58
N ILE A 443 -4.99 -9.88 13.53
CA ILE A 443 -4.16 -9.69 12.36
C ILE A 443 -4.05 -11.00 11.60
N GLN A 444 -4.44 -11.00 10.34
CA GLN A 444 -4.25 -12.16 9.47
C GLN A 444 -3.17 -11.88 8.41
N VAL A 445 -2.13 -12.72 8.38
CA VAL A 445 -1.10 -12.67 7.34
C VAL A 445 -1.61 -13.36 6.08
N LEU A 446 -1.80 -12.58 5.01
CA LEU A 446 -2.38 -13.07 3.76
C LEU A 446 -1.37 -13.87 2.94
N GLY A 447 -0.16 -13.33 2.82
CA GLY A 447 0.91 -13.89 2.01
C GLY A 447 1.80 -12.79 1.44
N SER A 448 2.56 -13.12 0.40
CA SER A 448 3.44 -12.16 -0.25
C SER A 448 3.50 -12.35 -1.77
N VAL A 449 3.90 -11.29 -2.47
CA VAL A 449 4.08 -11.27 -3.92
C VAL A 449 5.55 -11.04 -4.24
N ASP A 450 6.14 -11.87 -5.11
CA ASP A 450 7.55 -11.72 -5.51
C ASP A 450 7.79 -10.40 -6.26
N THR A 451 8.92 -9.75 -5.98
CA THR A 451 9.25 -8.36 -6.39
C THR A 451 10.36 -8.30 -7.44
N ARG A 452 10.21 -9.10 -8.49
CA ARG A 452 11.17 -9.21 -9.59
C ARG A 452 11.17 -8.00 -10.53
N GLU A 453 12.25 -7.86 -11.29
CA GLU A 453 12.38 -6.84 -12.33
C GLU A 453 11.24 -6.93 -13.37
N GLY A 454 10.70 -5.78 -13.76
CA GLY A 454 9.63 -5.65 -14.76
C GLY A 454 8.21 -5.75 -14.18
N ARG A 455 8.07 -6.13 -12.90
CA ARG A 455 6.76 -6.29 -12.26
C ARG A 455 6.23 -4.99 -11.68
N ILE A 456 4.95 -4.71 -11.92
CA ILE A 456 4.16 -3.74 -11.15
C ILE A 456 3.17 -4.49 -10.25
N ILE A 457 3.02 -4.03 -9.02
CA ILE A 457 2.06 -4.55 -8.03
C ILE A 457 1.14 -3.41 -7.61
N THR A 458 -0.18 -3.59 -7.70
CA THR A 458 -1.17 -2.65 -7.18
C THR A 458 -1.96 -3.28 -6.04
N PHE A 459 -2.26 -2.50 -5.02
CA PHE A 459 -2.97 -2.97 -3.84
C PHE A 459 -3.75 -1.83 -3.18
N PRO A 460 -4.90 -2.12 -2.57
CA PRO A 460 -5.68 -1.11 -1.87
C PRO A 460 -5.08 -0.89 -0.49
N ASN A 461 -5.37 0.27 0.05
CA ASN A 461 -4.78 0.74 1.28
C ASN A 461 -5.56 0.29 2.55
N ILE A 462 -6.38 -0.75 2.39
CA ILE A 462 -7.00 -1.55 3.47
C ILE A 462 -6.04 -2.63 4.01
N LEU A 463 -4.92 -2.87 3.31
CA LEU A 463 -3.92 -3.87 3.69
C LEU A 463 -2.67 -3.17 4.23
N GLN A 464 -2.13 -3.68 5.33
CA GLN A 464 -0.77 -3.34 5.71
C GLN A 464 0.21 -4.14 4.84
N HIS A 465 1.29 -3.50 4.42
CA HIS A 465 2.31 -4.14 3.61
C HIS A 465 3.70 -4.01 4.24
N GLN A 466 4.56 -4.98 3.92
CA GLN A 466 5.94 -5.01 4.39
C GLN A 466 6.88 -5.53 3.30
N VAL A 467 7.93 -4.75 3.06
CA VAL A 467 9.04 -5.16 2.21
C VAL A 467 9.86 -6.23 2.94
N GLN A 468 9.99 -7.42 2.36
CA GLN A 468 10.76 -8.51 2.96
C GLN A 468 12.28 -8.31 2.76
N PRO A 469 13.11 -8.89 3.66
CA PRO A 469 14.56 -8.84 3.56
C PRO A 469 15.09 -9.51 2.29
N PHE A 470 16.30 -9.13 1.88
CA PHE A 470 17.05 -9.78 0.80
C PHE A 470 18.55 -9.47 0.92
N LYS A 471 19.37 -10.21 0.17
CA LYS A 471 20.83 -10.08 0.22
C LYS A 471 21.45 -10.23 -1.17
N LEU A 472 22.75 -10.01 -1.28
CA LEU A 472 23.49 -10.28 -2.51
C LEU A 472 23.47 -11.77 -2.88
N GLU A 473 23.23 -12.08 -4.16
CA GLU A 473 23.39 -13.46 -4.68
C GLU A 473 24.85 -13.86 -4.82
N ASP A 474 25.65 -13.00 -5.46
CA ASP A 474 27.11 -13.05 -5.49
C ASP A 474 27.64 -12.00 -4.49
N PRO A 475 28.07 -12.41 -3.28
CA PRO A 475 28.53 -11.48 -2.24
C PRO A 475 29.79 -10.70 -2.62
N THR A 476 30.45 -11.05 -3.74
CA THR A 476 31.68 -10.38 -4.19
C THR A 476 31.40 -9.17 -5.09
N LYS A 477 30.15 -8.99 -5.55
CA LYS A 477 29.75 -7.91 -6.45
C LYS A 477 28.65 -7.06 -5.80
N PRO A 478 28.55 -5.77 -6.15
CA PRO A 478 27.39 -4.97 -5.75
C PRO A 478 26.12 -5.51 -6.41
N GLY A 479 24.98 -5.14 -5.84
CA GLY A 479 23.65 -5.49 -6.34
C GLY A 479 22.64 -4.42 -5.96
N HIS A 480 21.50 -4.38 -6.64
CA HIS A 480 20.49 -3.36 -6.39
C HIS A 480 19.07 -3.83 -6.63
N ARG A 481 18.14 -3.09 -6.02
CA ARG A 481 16.72 -3.08 -6.35
C ARG A 481 16.26 -1.65 -6.52
N LYS A 482 15.72 -1.30 -7.68
CA LYS A 482 15.23 0.04 -7.98
C LYS A 482 13.72 0.04 -8.18
N ILE A 483 13.03 0.97 -7.52
CA ILE A 483 11.57 1.03 -7.52
C ILE A 483 11.04 2.43 -7.84
N MET A 484 9.87 2.46 -8.47
CA MET A 484 8.98 3.61 -8.52
C MET A 484 7.69 3.25 -7.80
N ALA A 485 7.34 4.00 -6.76
CA ALA A 485 6.07 3.89 -6.08
C ALA A 485 5.17 5.07 -6.42
N LEU A 486 3.91 4.78 -6.72
CA LEU A 486 2.84 5.73 -6.95
C LEU A 486 1.78 5.52 -5.88
N PHE A 487 1.44 6.57 -5.15
CA PHE A 487 0.41 6.56 -4.13
C PHE A 487 -0.77 7.38 -4.62
N LEU A 488 -1.92 6.73 -4.77
CA LEU A 488 -3.15 7.34 -5.28
C LEU A 488 -3.94 7.90 -4.09
N VAL A 489 -4.07 9.21 -4.03
CA VAL A 489 -4.98 9.87 -3.09
C VAL A 489 -6.42 9.60 -3.53
N ASP A 490 -7.33 9.49 -2.57
CA ASP A 490 -8.73 9.19 -2.84
C ASP A 490 -9.36 10.21 -3.81
N PRO A 491 -9.86 9.77 -4.98
CA PRO A 491 -10.50 10.64 -5.97
C PRO A 491 -11.76 11.37 -5.49
N HIS A 492 -12.40 10.91 -4.41
CA HIS A 492 -13.59 11.54 -3.84
C HIS A 492 -13.28 12.80 -3.05
N THR A 493 -12.02 13.08 -2.74
CA THR A 493 -11.58 14.30 -2.08
C THR A 493 -10.35 14.88 -2.78
N SER A 494 -10.00 16.11 -2.45
CA SER A 494 -8.77 16.74 -2.95
C SER A 494 -8.05 17.37 -1.79
N ILE A 495 -6.85 16.88 -1.49
CA ILE A 495 -5.99 17.41 -0.43
C ILE A 495 -5.08 18.52 -0.96
N ILE A 496 -4.41 19.23 -0.06
CA ILE A 496 -3.39 20.23 -0.44
C ILE A 496 -2.32 19.57 -1.29
N SER A 497 -2.01 20.14 -2.45
CA SER A 497 -1.18 19.58 -3.51
C SER A 497 -0.14 20.57 -4.01
N THR A 498 0.70 20.14 -4.94
CA THR A 498 1.64 21.04 -5.64
C THR A 498 0.97 22.05 -6.57
N ALA A 499 -0.35 21.99 -6.74
CA ALA A 499 -1.15 23.06 -7.36
C ALA A 499 -1.35 24.26 -6.41
N ASP A 500 -1.46 23.98 -5.12
CA ASP A 500 -1.79 24.95 -4.07
C ASP A 500 -0.53 25.53 -3.42
N VAL A 501 0.53 24.72 -3.32
CA VAL A 501 1.81 25.07 -2.73
C VAL A 501 2.86 25.15 -3.84
N PRO A 502 3.42 26.33 -4.13
CA PRO A 502 4.56 26.43 -5.04
C PRO A 502 5.79 25.71 -4.48
N PRO A 503 6.81 25.43 -5.31
CA PRO A 503 8.06 24.85 -4.85
C PRO A 503 8.63 25.61 -3.65
N GLN A 504 9.16 24.86 -2.69
CA GLN A 504 9.69 25.42 -1.44
C GLN A 504 11.22 25.45 -1.41
N ARG A 505 11.87 25.16 -2.54
CA ARG A 505 13.30 24.90 -2.66
C ARG A 505 14.10 26.18 -2.92
N LEU A 506 15.05 26.48 -2.04
CA LEU A 506 15.93 27.64 -2.18
C LEU A 506 16.79 27.59 -3.45
N ASP A 507 17.27 26.42 -3.83
CA ASP A 507 18.08 26.26 -5.05
C ASP A 507 17.25 26.52 -6.32
N TRP A 508 15.99 26.10 -6.35
CA TRP A 508 15.07 26.38 -7.47
C TRP A 508 14.76 27.88 -7.56
N TRP A 509 14.51 28.52 -6.41
CA TRP A 509 14.29 29.97 -6.35
C TRP A 509 15.50 30.74 -6.86
N ALA A 510 16.70 30.35 -6.43
CA ALA A 510 17.96 31.00 -6.79
C ALA A 510 18.27 30.92 -8.29
N GLU A 511 17.75 29.92 -9.01
CA GLU A 511 17.88 29.82 -10.47
C GLU A 511 16.99 30.83 -11.22
N GLU A 512 15.83 31.19 -10.67
CA GLU A 512 14.87 32.11 -11.33
C GLU A 512 15.08 33.58 -10.96
N VAL A 513 15.66 33.88 -9.78
CA VAL A 513 15.94 35.27 -9.37
C VAL A 513 16.79 36.03 -10.40
N PRO A 514 17.85 35.44 -10.99
CA PRO A 514 18.62 36.08 -12.06
C PRO A 514 17.88 36.17 -13.40
N ALA A 515 16.83 35.36 -13.62
CA ALA A 515 16.10 35.28 -14.88
C ALA A 515 14.94 36.28 -15.00
N LYS A 516 14.58 36.97 -13.89
CA LYS A 516 13.58 38.06 -13.88
C LYS A 516 14.17 39.36 -14.46
N GLU A 517 14.59 39.36 -15.72
CA GLU A 517 14.82 40.58 -16.49
C GLU A 517 13.46 41.24 -16.79
N GLY A 518 13.04 42.21 -15.98
CA GLY A 518 11.89 43.04 -16.37
C GLY A 518 11.28 43.95 -15.31
N ASP A 519 10.97 43.47 -14.11
CA ASP A 519 9.96 44.16 -13.27
C ASP A 519 10.34 44.43 -11.80
N VAL A 520 11.57 44.12 -11.37
CA VAL A 520 12.02 44.46 -10.00
C VAL A 520 13.36 45.20 -10.07
N GLN A 521 13.41 46.43 -9.56
CA GLN A 521 14.65 47.23 -9.50
C GLN A 521 15.79 46.52 -8.73
N ASP A 522 15.46 45.53 -7.87
CA ASP A 522 16.43 44.72 -7.12
C ASP A 522 16.96 43.48 -7.88
N ALA A 523 16.20 42.87 -8.79
CA ALA A 523 16.65 41.70 -9.55
C ALA A 523 17.80 42.07 -10.50
N ASP A 524 17.71 43.26 -11.09
CA ASP A 524 18.74 43.85 -11.97
C ASP A 524 20.00 44.31 -11.21
N ALA A 525 19.97 44.36 -9.87
CA ALA A 525 21.14 44.58 -9.02
C ALA A 525 21.83 43.26 -8.65
N LEU A 526 21.06 42.20 -8.40
CA LEU A 526 21.56 40.84 -8.08
C LEU A 526 22.27 40.18 -9.25
N THR A 527 21.73 40.28 -10.48
CA THR A 527 22.34 39.74 -11.70
C THR A 527 23.69 40.38 -12.04
N LYS A 528 23.93 41.61 -11.57
CA LYS A 528 25.19 42.35 -11.77
C LYS A 528 26.27 41.99 -10.74
N LEU A 529 25.93 41.23 -9.69
CA LEU A 529 26.90 40.77 -8.70
C LEU A 529 27.67 39.55 -9.21
N PRO A 530 28.97 39.41 -8.88
CA PRO A 530 29.70 38.16 -9.06
C PRO A 530 29.00 36.98 -8.40
N ASN A 531 29.11 35.79 -9.01
CA ASN A 531 28.48 34.55 -8.53
C ASN A 531 28.75 34.27 -7.03
N GLU A 532 29.93 34.62 -6.54
CA GLU A 532 30.34 34.44 -5.14
C GLU A 532 29.52 35.31 -4.18
N LEU A 533 29.15 36.53 -4.58
CA LEU A 533 28.29 37.42 -3.78
C LEU A 533 26.82 37.02 -3.87
N GLN A 534 26.36 36.56 -5.04
CA GLN A 534 25.02 35.97 -5.17
C GLN A 534 24.87 34.75 -4.26
N GLN A 535 25.84 33.84 -4.26
CA GLN A 535 25.87 32.68 -3.37
C GLN A 535 25.86 33.09 -1.89
N ARG A 536 26.59 34.15 -1.51
CA ARG A 536 26.53 34.67 -0.14
C ARG A 536 25.15 35.18 0.23
N ILE A 537 24.49 35.93 -0.66
CA ILE A 537 23.12 36.42 -0.42
C ILE A 537 22.15 35.27 -0.26
N PHE A 538 22.18 34.27 -1.15
CA PHE A 538 21.34 33.09 -1.04
C PHE A 538 21.61 32.29 0.24
N SER A 539 22.88 32.17 0.65
CA SER A 539 23.24 31.53 1.92
C SER A 539 22.84 32.31 3.17
N SER A 540 22.42 33.57 3.02
CA SER A 540 21.92 34.43 4.11
C SER A 540 20.40 34.56 4.13
N VAL A 541 19.67 33.88 3.24
CA VAL A 541 18.22 33.78 3.33
C VAL A 541 17.89 32.89 4.53
N GLU A 542 17.33 33.50 5.56
CA GLU A 542 16.86 32.80 6.75
C GLU A 542 15.38 32.40 6.55
N ASP A 543 15.03 31.21 7.04
CA ASP A 543 13.68 30.61 7.12
C ASP A 543 13.01 30.11 5.81
N PHE A 544 12.84 30.92 4.76
CA PHE A 544 12.16 30.50 3.53
C PHE A 544 12.62 31.29 2.29
N PRO A 545 12.83 30.67 1.11
CA PRO A 545 12.66 29.24 0.79
C PRO A 545 13.64 28.31 1.50
N ILE A 546 13.29 27.02 1.57
CA ILE A 546 13.96 26.00 2.38
C ILE A 546 15.18 25.47 1.62
N ASP A 547 16.35 25.47 2.27
CA ASP A 547 17.55 24.85 1.72
C ASP A 547 17.57 23.32 1.95
N MET A 548 18.52 22.63 1.31
CA MET A 548 18.60 21.17 1.41
C MET A 548 18.99 20.67 2.81
N VAL A 549 19.76 21.46 3.57
CA VAL A 549 20.15 21.08 4.95
C VAL A 549 18.92 21.07 5.84
N LYS A 550 18.15 22.15 5.80
CA LYS A 550 16.91 22.30 6.55
C LYS A 550 15.85 21.28 6.12
N ALA A 551 15.73 21.01 4.83
CA ALA A 551 14.83 19.98 4.32
C ALA A 551 15.16 18.58 4.86
N LYS A 552 16.45 18.24 4.99
CA LYS A 552 16.89 16.98 5.59
C LYS A 552 16.58 16.91 7.10
N GLU A 553 16.80 18.00 7.83
CA GLU A 553 16.41 18.09 9.26
C GLU A 553 14.89 17.89 9.44
N LEU A 554 14.08 18.55 8.61
CA LEU A 554 12.62 18.43 8.64
C LEU A 554 12.16 17.02 8.27
N ARG A 555 12.81 16.38 7.29
CA ARG A 555 12.55 14.98 6.96
C ARG A 555 12.84 14.07 8.14
N GLU A 556 13.94 14.26 8.88
CA GLU A 556 14.24 13.45 10.06
C GLU A 556 13.15 13.58 11.14
N LYS A 557 12.62 14.80 11.35
CA LYS A 557 11.46 15.02 12.25
C LYS A 557 10.22 14.28 11.77
N LEU A 558 9.85 14.47 10.50
CA LEU A 558 8.72 13.79 9.87
C LEU A 558 8.87 12.26 9.98
N MET A 559 10.07 11.73 9.75
CA MET A 559 10.33 10.29 9.86
C MET A 559 10.26 9.79 11.30
N ALA A 560 10.68 10.59 12.28
CA ALA A 560 10.55 10.26 13.69
C ALA A 560 9.06 10.24 14.11
N GLU A 561 8.28 11.22 13.69
CA GLU A 561 6.84 11.27 13.89
C GLU A 561 6.15 10.06 13.25
N ARG A 562 6.42 9.79 11.96
CA ARG A 562 5.90 8.60 11.26
C ARG A 562 6.30 7.30 11.94
N LYS A 563 7.52 7.19 12.47
CA LYS A 563 7.96 6.00 13.20
C LYS A 563 7.18 5.82 14.50
N SER A 564 6.97 6.90 15.27
CA SER A 564 6.14 6.84 16.47
C SER A 564 4.72 6.43 16.12
N TYR A 565 4.14 7.08 15.12
CA TYR A 565 2.79 6.80 14.66
C TYR A 565 2.63 5.35 14.18
N VAL A 566 3.58 4.82 13.41
CA VAL A 566 3.55 3.41 12.97
C VAL A 566 3.60 2.45 14.16
N LEU A 567 4.37 2.76 15.21
CA LEU A 567 4.43 1.92 16.41
C LEU A 567 3.13 1.97 17.21
N ASP A 568 2.58 3.17 17.40
CA ASP A 568 1.31 3.38 18.12
C ASP A 568 0.15 2.74 17.34
N HIS A 569 0.07 2.97 16.03
CA HIS A 569 -0.90 2.35 15.14
C HIS A 569 -0.75 0.83 15.08
N GLN A 570 0.48 0.29 15.06
CA GLN A 570 0.68 -1.16 15.16
C GLN A 570 0.17 -1.72 16.49
N ALA A 571 0.34 -0.98 17.60
CA ALA A 571 -0.20 -1.36 18.88
C ALA A 571 -1.74 -1.33 18.85
N ASP A 572 -2.37 -0.29 18.31
CA ASP A 572 -3.83 -0.19 18.18
C ASP A 572 -4.41 -1.27 17.25
N PHE A 573 -3.75 -1.49 16.11
CA PHE A 573 -4.09 -2.50 15.11
C PHE A 573 -4.00 -3.92 15.70
N ALA A 574 -3.05 -4.16 16.63
CA ALA A 574 -2.91 -5.43 17.36
C ALA A 574 -3.73 -5.51 18.65
N ALA A 575 -4.12 -4.37 19.25
CA ALA A 575 -4.85 -4.31 20.53
C ALA A 575 -6.32 -4.67 20.39
N THR A 576 -6.82 -4.79 19.16
CA THR A 576 -8.17 -5.27 18.90
C THR A 576 -8.19 -6.79 19.02
N SER A 577 -8.92 -7.31 20.00
CA SER A 577 -9.23 -8.73 20.09
C SER A 577 -10.54 -9.04 19.35
N ILE A 578 -10.67 -10.28 18.90
CA ILE A 578 -11.88 -10.77 18.28
C ILE A 578 -12.81 -11.25 19.38
N SER A 579 -13.89 -10.52 19.65
CA SER A 579 -14.91 -10.95 20.61
C SER A 579 -15.97 -11.82 19.92
N LEU A 580 -16.02 -13.09 20.30
CA LEU A 580 -17.13 -13.98 20.00
C LEU A 580 -18.23 -13.69 21.03
N CYS A 581 -19.38 -13.15 20.60
CA CYS A 581 -20.49 -12.87 21.51
C CYS A 581 -21.11 -14.19 21.99
N GLU A 582 -20.94 -14.50 23.27
CA GLU A 582 -21.61 -15.60 23.95
C GLU A 582 -22.96 -15.12 24.54
N HIS A 583 -23.99 -15.96 24.45
CA HIS A 583 -25.31 -15.70 25.05
C HIS A 583 -25.82 -16.90 25.81
#